data_AF-A0A965QN88-F1
#
_entry.id   AF-A0A965QN88-F1
#
_cell.length_a   1.000
_cell.length_b   1.000
_cell.length_c   1.000
_cell.angle_alpha   90.00
_cell.angle_beta   90.00
_cell.angle_gamma   90.00
#
_symmetry.space_group_name_H-M   'P 1'
#
loop_
_entity.id
_entity.type
_entity.pdbx_description
1 polymer ?
#
loop_
_entity_poly.entity_id
_entity_poly.type
_entity_poly.pdbx_seq_one_letter_code
_entity_poly.pdbx_strand_id
1 'polypeptide(L)'
;MNAFLKIIAYFCIATTPIQIFIVAWGIQIVLSSDYETLSLSNIEFIKNYLTFVLPVVDWFYEWFWNPWLDFIFSLPLIISQTFKAIISTWLGLWILQKI
;
A
#
# COMPACT_ATOMS: atom_id res chain seq x y z
N MET A 1 -23.95 -13.72 -6.05
CA MET A 1 -22.53 -13.79 -6.47
C MET A 1 -22.07 -12.48 -7.13
N ASN A 2 -22.80 -11.95 -8.11
CA ASN A 2 -22.42 -10.72 -8.83
C ASN A 2 -22.31 -9.46 -7.94
N ALA A 3 -23.15 -9.31 -6.91
CA ALA A 3 -23.10 -8.15 -6.02
C ALA A 3 -21.82 -8.10 -5.17
N PHE A 4 -21.39 -9.25 -4.64
CA PHE A 4 -20.16 -9.35 -3.83
C PHE A 4 -18.91 -9.03 -4.67
N LEU A 5 -18.83 -9.58 -5.88
CA LEU A 5 -17.72 -9.30 -6.80
C LEU A 5 -17.70 -7.83 -7.24
N LYS A 6 -18.87 -7.20 -7.43
CA LYS A 6 -18.96 -5.75 -7.68
C LYS A 6 -18.40 -4.93 -6.51
N ILE A 7 -18.70 -5.30 -5.26
CA ILE A 7 -18.15 -4.61 -4.08
C ILE A 7 -16.62 -4.71 -4.05
N ILE A 8 -16.07 -5.90 -4.32
CA ILE A 8 -14.60 -6.08 -4.39
C ILE A 8 -14.01 -5.22 -5.50
N ALA A 9 -14.60 -5.22 -6.71
CA ALA A 9 -14.12 -4.42 -7.82
C ALA A 9 -14.10 -2.93 -7.50
N TYR A 10 -15.19 -2.41 -6.93
CA TYR A 10 -15.25 -1.00 -6.51
C TYR A 10 -14.29 -0.68 -5.38
N PHE A 11 -14.11 -1.57 -4.42
CA PHE A 11 -13.13 -1.40 -3.35
C PHE A 11 -11.71 -1.29 -3.91
N CYS A 12 -11.34 -2.21 -4.82
CA CYS A 12 -10.04 -2.18 -5.48
C CYS A 12 -9.79 -0.83 -6.18
N ILE A 13 -10.74 -0.37 -6.99
CA ILE A 13 -10.63 0.90 -7.73
C ILE A 13 -10.63 2.10 -6.78
N ALA A 14 -11.47 2.09 -5.73
CA ALA A 14 -11.57 3.18 -4.77
C ALA A 14 -10.31 3.36 -3.92
N THR A 15 -9.55 2.29 -3.69
CA THR A 15 -8.27 2.38 -2.98
C THR A 15 -7.11 2.87 -3.83
N THR A 16 -7.23 2.83 -5.17
CA THR A 16 -6.17 3.25 -6.09
C THR A 16 -5.76 4.73 -5.92
N PRO A 17 -6.68 5.71 -5.83
CA PRO A 17 -6.30 7.11 -5.62
C PRO A 17 -5.47 7.32 -4.34
N ILE A 18 -5.80 6.59 -3.28
CA ILE A 18 -5.07 6.65 -2.00
C ILE A 18 -3.65 6.10 -2.19
N GLN A 19 -3.49 4.99 -2.93
CA GLN A 19 -2.18 4.41 -3.23
C GLN A 19 -1.33 5.35 -4.10
N ILE A 20 -1.92 5.99 -5.11
CA ILE A 20 -1.25 6.99 -5.95
C ILE A 20 -0.81 8.19 -5.10
N PHE A 21 -1.66 8.66 -4.19
CA PHE A 21 -1.31 9.75 -3.28
C PHE A 21 -0.11 9.39 -2.39
N ILE A 22 -0.09 8.18 -1.81
CA ILE A 22 1.05 7.70 -1.02
C ILE A 22 2.33 7.62 -1.86
N VAL A 23 2.24 7.16 -3.12
CA VAL A 23 3.39 7.13 -4.05
C VAL A 23 3.90 8.54 -4.33
N ALA A 24 3.02 9.48 -4.65
CA ALA A 24 3.39 10.87 -4.91
C ALA A 24 4.05 11.51 -3.69
N TRP A 25 3.52 11.23 -2.49
CA TRP A 25 4.11 11.70 -1.24
C TRP A 25 5.49 11.07 -0.99
N GLY A 26 5.63 9.76 -1.21
CA GLY A 26 6.93 9.06 -1.13
C GLY A 26 7.97 9.67 -2.07
N ILE A 27 7.58 10.01 -3.31
CA ILE A 27 8.45 10.70 -4.27
C ILE A 27 8.85 12.08 -3.75
N GLN A 28 7.89 12.86 -3.22
CA GLN A 28 8.18 14.18 -2.65
C GLN A 28 9.18 14.10 -1.50
N ILE A 29 9.06 13.09 -0.63
CA ILE A 29 10.00 12.85 0.48
C ILE A 29 11.39 12.56 -0.07
N VAL A 30 11.52 11.61 -1.00
CA VAL A 30 12.79 11.27 -1.65
C VAL A 30 13.44 12.48 -2.33
N LEU A 31 12.65 13.37 -2.95
CA LEU A 31 13.19 14.59 -3.57
C LEU A 31 13.60 15.68 -2.56
N SER A 32 13.09 15.64 -1.33
CA SER A 32 13.32 16.66 -0.30
C SER A 32 14.28 16.21 0.81
N SER A 33 14.85 15.01 0.69
CA SER A 33 15.67 14.37 1.73
C SER A 33 16.79 13.56 1.09
N ASP A 34 17.69 13.03 1.93
CA ASP A 34 18.80 12.16 1.49
C ASP A 34 18.36 10.71 1.22
N TYR A 35 17.06 10.41 1.28
CA TYR A 35 16.55 9.08 0.94
C TYR A 35 16.65 8.82 -0.56
N GLU A 36 17.20 7.66 -0.95
CA GLU A 36 17.05 7.12 -2.30
C GLU A 36 15.67 6.48 -2.49
N THR A 37 15.21 6.37 -3.74
CA THR A 37 13.90 5.79 -4.12
C THR A 37 13.65 4.36 -3.58
N LEU A 38 14.72 3.60 -3.37
CA LEU A 38 14.68 2.24 -2.83
C LEU A 38 14.87 2.16 -1.32
N SER A 39 15.41 3.22 -0.71
CA SER A 39 15.77 3.23 0.71
C SER A 39 14.55 3.50 1.61
N LEU A 40 13.59 4.28 1.14
CA LEU A 40 12.37 4.58 1.90
C LEU A 40 11.45 3.36 1.97
N SER A 41 11.56 2.60 3.05
CA SER A 41 10.72 1.43 3.32
C SER A 41 9.32 1.81 3.81
N ASN A 42 8.36 0.88 3.72
CA ASN A 42 7.00 1.11 4.25
C ASN A 42 7.01 1.40 5.76
N ILE A 43 7.79 0.67 6.55
CA ILE A 43 7.84 0.89 8.00
C ILE A 43 8.45 2.24 8.36
N GLU A 44 9.47 2.66 7.63
CA GLU A 44 10.13 3.95 7.88
C GLU A 44 9.21 5.11 7.52
N PHE A 45 8.47 4.99 6.42
CA PHE A 45 7.43 5.94 6.08
C PHE A 45 6.33 6.01 7.16
N ILE A 46 5.88 4.87 7.68
CA ILE A 46 4.87 4.84 8.74
C ILE A 46 5.40 5.48 10.03
N LYS A 47 6.61 5.12 10.45
CA LYS A 47 7.21 5.65 11.69
C LYS A 47 7.38 7.17 11.63
N ASN A 48 7.86 7.69 10.51
CA ASN A 48 8.22 9.09 10.37
C ASN A 48 7.06 10.00 9.93
N TYR A 49 6.09 9.49 9.16
CA TYR A 49 5.04 10.32 8.54
C TYR A 49 3.60 9.88 8.84
N LEU A 50 3.37 8.60 9.17
CA LEU A 50 2.05 8.08 9.55
C LEU A 50 2.05 7.46 10.95
N THR A 51 2.61 8.18 11.93
CA THR A 51 2.78 7.71 13.30
C THR A 51 1.46 7.26 13.94
N PHE A 52 0.33 7.85 13.54
CA PHE A 52 -1.00 7.45 14.03
C PHE A 52 -1.43 6.04 13.60
N VAL A 53 -0.77 5.44 12.59
CA VAL A 53 -1.02 4.07 12.12
C VAL A 53 -0.14 3.06 12.89
N LEU A 54 0.88 3.50 13.62
CA LEU A 54 1.76 2.61 14.38
C LEU A 54 1.04 1.67 15.36
N PRO A 55 0.03 2.10 16.14
CA PRO A 55 -0.68 1.18 17.02
C PRO A 55 -1.33 0.02 16.28
N VAL A 56 -1.75 0.24 15.03
CA VAL A 56 -2.32 -0.80 14.18
C VAL A 56 -1.22 -1.76 13.71
N VAL A 57 -0.06 -1.22 13.33
CA VAL A 57 1.11 -2.03 12.94
C VAL A 57 1.57 -2.91 14.10
N ASP A 58 1.73 -2.33 15.29
CA ASP A 58 2.16 -3.06 16.49
C ASP A 58 1.16 -4.16 16.85
N TRP A 59 -0.14 -3.85 16.78
CA TRP A 59 -1.20 -4.86 16.97
C TRP A 59 -1.08 -6.01 15.96
N PHE A 60 -0.77 -5.77 14.68
CA PHE A 60 -0.52 -6.86 13.72
C PHE A 60 0.65 -7.75 14.13
N TYR A 61 1.73 -7.17 14.68
CA TYR A 61 2.91 -7.91 15.14
C TYR A 61 2.64 -8.78 16.39
N GLU A 62 1.54 -8.58 17.10
CA GLU A 62 1.19 -9.38 18.28
C GLU A 62 0.62 -10.76 17.94
N TRP A 63 -0.11 -10.87 16.83
CA TRP A 63 -0.88 -12.08 16.50
C TRP A 63 -0.63 -12.63 15.09
N PHE A 64 -0.03 -11.84 14.19
CA PHE A 64 0.23 -12.26 12.83
C PHE A 64 1.65 -12.85 12.67
N TRP A 65 1.92 -13.43 11.50
CA TRP A 65 3.22 -14.05 11.23
C TRP A 65 4.32 -12.99 11.01
N ASN A 66 5.15 -12.77 12.03
CA ASN A 66 6.17 -11.71 12.04
C ASN A 66 7.13 -11.70 10.84
N PRO A 67 7.73 -12.83 10.41
CA PRO A 67 8.58 -12.85 9.21
C PRO A 67 7.90 -12.33 7.95
N TRP A 68 6.60 -12.56 7.80
CA TRP A 68 5.83 -12.04 6.67
C TRP A 68 5.61 -10.53 6.79
N LEU A 69 5.29 -10.04 7.99
CA LEU A 69 5.17 -8.61 8.23
C LEU A 69 6.48 -7.89 7.95
N ASP A 70 7.60 -8.39 8.48
CA ASP A 70 8.93 -7.83 8.27
C ASP A 70 9.28 -7.77 6.77
N PHE A 71 8.93 -8.81 6.03
CA PHE A 71 9.10 -8.80 4.58
C PHE A 71 8.27 -7.69 3.92
N ILE A 72 6.95 -7.62 4.19
CA ILE A 72 6.08 -6.62 3.55
C ILE A 72 6.48 -5.19 3.93
N PHE A 73 6.81 -4.96 5.20
CA PHE A 73 7.15 -3.66 5.73
C PHE A 73 8.55 -3.17 5.36
N SER A 74 9.48 -4.07 5.05
CA SER A 74 10.81 -3.72 4.54
C SER A 74 10.82 -3.37 3.05
N LEU A 75 9.76 -3.70 2.29
CA LEU A 75 9.70 -3.35 0.87
C LEU A 75 9.76 -1.83 0.65
N PRO A 76 10.42 -1.36 -0.43
CA PRO A 76 10.43 0.04 -0.80
C PRO A 76 9.01 0.57 -1.01
N LEU A 77 8.69 1.68 -0.37
CA LEU A 77 7.36 2.29 -0.40
C LEU A 77 6.90 2.55 -1.83
N ILE A 78 7.71 3.25 -2.63
CA ILE A 78 7.35 3.68 -3.98
C ILE A 78 7.04 2.47 -4.86
N ILE A 79 7.91 1.44 -4.84
CA ILE A 79 7.75 0.24 -5.68
C ILE A 79 6.54 -0.57 -5.22
N SER A 80 6.44 -0.87 -3.93
CA SER A 80 5.37 -1.71 -3.40
C SER A 80 3.99 -1.09 -3.61
N GLN A 81 3.84 0.21 -3.38
CA GLN A 81 2.56 0.90 -3.56
C GLN A 81 2.21 1.08 -5.04
N THR A 82 3.19 1.33 -5.92
CA THR A 82 2.96 1.38 -7.37
C THR A 82 2.49 0.03 -7.89
N PHE A 83 3.15 -1.05 -7.49
CA PHE A 83 2.77 -2.42 -7.86
C PHE A 83 1.36 -2.77 -7.39
N LYS A 84 1.04 -2.41 -6.14
CA LYS A 84 -0.31 -2.59 -5.56
C LYS A 84 -1.37 -1.78 -6.32
N ALA A 85 -1.06 -0.56 -6.74
CA ALA A 85 -1.97 0.29 -7.52
C ALA A 85 -2.28 -0.30 -8.90
N ILE A 86 -1.25 -0.81 -9.58
CA ILE A 86 -1.42 -1.45 -10.89
C ILE A 86 -2.29 -2.71 -10.76
N ILE A 87 -1.95 -3.60 -9.81
CA ILE A 87 -2.68 -4.86 -9.62
C ILE A 87 -4.10 -4.62 -9.17
N SER A 88 -4.33 -3.76 -8.19
CA SER A 88 -5.68 -3.50 -7.66
C SER A 88 -6.58 -2.91 -8.75
N THR A 89 -6.08 -1.94 -9.52
CA THR A 89 -6.85 -1.33 -10.62
C THR A 89 -7.14 -2.35 -11.71
N TRP A 90 -6.13 -3.13 -12.12
CA TRP A 90 -6.31 -4.16 -13.14
C TRP A 90 -7.31 -5.23 -12.70
N LEU A 91 -7.19 -5.75 -11.47
CA LEU A 91 -8.13 -6.72 -10.91
C LEU A 91 -9.54 -6.14 -10.80
N GLY A 92 -9.67 -4.89 -10.33
CA GLY A 92 -10.97 -4.23 -10.21
C GLY A 92 -11.68 -4.08 -11.55
N LEU A 93 -10.96 -3.62 -12.59
CA LEU A 93 -11.49 -3.50 -13.95
C LEU A 93 -11.80 -4.87 -14.55
N TRP A 94 -10.92 -5.85 -14.37
CA TRP A 94 -11.11 -7.21 -14.89
C TRP A 94 -12.35 -7.89 -14.29
N ILE A 95 -12.55 -7.75 -12.98
CA ILE A 95 -13.76 -8.25 -12.31
C ILE A 95 -15.01 -7.54 -12.87
N LEU A 96 -14.96 -6.21 -13.03
CA LEU A 96 -16.10 -5.45 -13.56
C LEU A 96 -16.46 -5.87 -15.00
N GLN A 97 -15.48 -6.21 -15.83
CA GLN A 97 -15.69 -6.71 -17.20
C GLN A 97 -16.30 -8.11 -17.26
N LYS A 98 -16.14 -8.92 -16.20
CA LYS A 98 -16.61 -10.31 -16.15
C LYS A 98 -18.01 -10.48 -15.54
N ILE A 99 -18.56 -9.43 -14.93
CA ILE A 99 -19.89 -9.41 -14.29
C ILE A 99 -20.93 -8.83 -15.24
#